data_AF-A0A969CX36-F1
#
_entry.id   AF-A0A969CX36-F1
#
_cell.length_a   1.000
_cell.length_b   1.000
_cell.length_c   1.000
_cell.angle_alpha   90.00
_cell.angle_beta   90.00
_cell.angle_gamma   90.00
#
_symmetry.space_group_name_H-M   'P 1'
#
loop_
_entity.id
_entity.type
_entity.pdbx_description
1 polymer ?
#
loop_
_entity_poly.entity_id
_entity_poly.type
_entity_poly.pdbx_seq_one_letter_code
_entity_poly.pdbx_strand_id
1 'polypeptide(L)'
;MKIADLIGWFETWAPPAWQEKWDNCGWQIEPGIMADTARVLVCLTPTLAVMQEAIALQNQGTAVNLIFAHHPLIFSPLKAVIQGDAVSDMVRLSITHRIGVYSAHTNFDQVADGTADVLAQALDLQDCSPVVSTQINIGYGRVGISPRL
;
A
#
# COMPACT_ATOMS: atom_id res chain seq x y z
N MET A 1 3.78 17.57 6.37
CA MET A 1 2.67 16.66 6.69
C MET A 1 3.20 15.55 7.60
N LYS A 2 2.53 15.26 8.72
CA LYS A 2 2.91 14.12 9.58
C LYS A 2 2.41 12.81 8.97
N ILE A 3 2.93 11.68 9.45
CA ILE A 3 2.48 10.36 9.00
C ILE A 3 1.00 10.15 9.32
N ALA A 4 0.55 10.54 10.51
CA ALA A 4 -0.87 10.46 10.88
C ALA A 4 -1.77 11.24 9.90
N ASP A 5 -1.34 12.44 9.50
CA ASP A 5 -2.10 13.27 8.54
C ASP A 5 -2.10 12.65 7.14
N LEU A 6 -0.95 12.13 6.69
CA LEU A 6 -0.81 11.46 5.40
C LEU A 6 -1.74 10.24 5.30
N ILE A 7 -1.68 9.36 6.30
CA ILE A 7 -2.51 8.14 6.34
C ILE A 7 -3.98 8.52 6.48
N GLY A 8 -4.32 9.45 7.37
CA GLY A 8 -5.69 9.93 7.52
C GLY A 8 -6.26 10.48 6.20
N TRP A 9 -5.48 11.28 5.47
CA TRP A 9 -5.87 11.75 4.14
C TRP A 9 -6.03 10.60 3.14
N PHE A 10 -5.06 9.69 3.06
CA PHE A 10 -5.13 8.55 2.14
C PHE A 10 -6.36 7.67 2.41
N GLU A 11 -6.68 7.42 3.67
CA GLU A 11 -7.84 6.63 4.07
C GLU A 11 -9.19 7.30 3.78
N THR A 12 -9.23 8.63 3.53
CA THR A 12 -10.45 9.26 2.97
C THR A 12 -10.68 8.89 1.51
N TRP A 13 -9.62 8.55 0.79
CA TRP A 13 -9.67 8.15 -0.60
C TRP A 13 -9.87 6.64 -0.75
N ALA A 14 -9.11 5.84 0.01
CA ALA A 14 -9.19 4.38 0.03
C ALA A 14 -9.39 3.84 1.46
N PRO A 15 -10.59 3.95 2.05
CA PRO A 15 -10.87 3.45 3.39
C PRO A 15 -10.50 1.96 3.55
N PRO A 16 -9.74 1.55 4.59
CA PRO A 16 -9.42 0.15 4.81
C PRO A 16 -10.65 -0.75 5.01
N ALA A 17 -11.78 -0.17 5.43
CA ALA A 17 -13.06 -0.86 5.55
C ALA A 17 -13.64 -1.34 4.21
N TRP A 18 -13.14 -0.85 3.08
CA TRP A 18 -13.59 -1.27 1.74
C TRP A 18 -12.89 -2.53 1.22
N GLN A 19 -11.85 -3.00 1.92
CA GLN A 19 -11.12 -4.19 1.52
C GLN A 19 -12.01 -5.45 1.46
N GLU A 20 -11.58 -6.44 0.70
CA GLU A 20 -12.19 -7.76 0.72
C GLU A 20 -12.05 -8.45 2.09
N LYS A 21 -12.98 -9.36 2.41
CA LYS A 21 -13.02 -10.04 3.72
C LYS A 21 -11.76 -10.84 4.07
N TRP A 22 -11.02 -11.27 3.07
CA TRP A 22 -9.79 -12.06 3.22
C TRP A 22 -8.53 -11.20 3.22
N ASP A 23 -8.65 -9.91 2.92
CA ASP A 23 -7.53 -9.01 2.73
C ASP A 23 -7.02 -8.42 4.06
N ASN A 24 -5.83 -7.81 4.04
CA ASN A 24 -5.21 -7.19 5.21
C ASN A 24 -4.59 -5.83 4.88
N CYS A 25 -5.41 -4.88 4.44
CA CYS A 25 -5.07 -3.47 4.22
C CYS A 25 -4.81 -2.72 5.53
N GLY A 26 -4.08 -1.61 5.43
CA GLY A 26 -3.74 -0.74 6.54
C GLY A 26 -2.33 -0.98 7.09
N TRP A 27 -2.12 -0.58 8.35
CA TRP A 27 -0.86 -0.78 9.05
C TRP A 27 -0.50 -2.26 9.17
N GLN A 28 0.62 -2.65 8.57
CA GLN A 28 1.21 -3.97 8.75
C GLN A 28 2.16 -3.96 9.95
N ILE A 29 2.98 -2.90 10.05
CA ILE A 29 3.91 -2.65 11.15
C ILE A 29 3.97 -1.14 11.41
N GLU A 30 3.65 -0.71 12.63
CA GLU A 30 3.74 0.68 13.08
C GLU A 30 4.77 0.76 14.23
N PRO A 31 5.97 1.37 14.01
CA PRO A 31 7.05 1.42 15.00
C PRO A 31 7.01 2.69 15.90
N GLY A 32 5.84 3.31 16.08
CA GLY A 32 5.68 4.55 16.85
C GLY A 32 6.22 5.80 16.14
N ILE A 33 5.83 6.01 14.88
CA ILE A 33 6.27 7.09 13.98
C ILE A 33 5.13 8.05 13.56
N MET A 34 3.90 7.83 14.01
CA MET A 34 2.71 8.60 13.58
C MET A 34 2.87 10.14 13.68
N ALA A 35 3.63 10.62 14.67
CA ALA A 35 3.87 12.06 14.86
C ALA A 35 5.01 12.64 14.01
N ASP A 36 5.82 11.78 13.38
CA ASP A 36 7.00 12.16 12.61
C ASP A 36 6.59 12.75 11.25
N THR A 37 7.46 13.58 10.66
CA THR A 37 7.25 14.09 9.30
C THR A 37 7.38 12.94 8.31
N ALA A 38 6.38 12.77 7.43
CA ALA A 38 6.34 11.65 6.50
C ALA A 38 7.51 11.70 5.48
N ARG A 39 8.17 10.56 5.31
CA ARG A 39 9.20 10.29 4.31
C ARG A 39 9.00 8.88 3.77
N VAL A 40 8.46 8.80 2.55
CA VAL A 40 7.79 7.59 2.07
C VAL A 40 8.57 6.95 0.92
N LEU A 41 8.80 5.65 1.03
CA LEU A 41 9.19 4.79 -0.08
C LEU A 41 7.95 4.04 -0.55
N VAL A 42 7.54 4.21 -1.80
CA VAL A 42 6.37 3.54 -2.38
C VAL A 42 6.82 2.29 -3.13
N CYS A 43 6.13 1.16 -2.96
CA CYS A 43 6.43 -0.06 -3.70
C CYS A 43 5.18 -0.90 -4.00
N LEU A 44 5.31 -1.86 -4.91
CA LEU A 44 4.26 -2.85 -5.16
C LEU A 44 4.20 -3.89 -4.03
N THR A 45 5.34 -4.50 -3.70
CA THR A 45 5.43 -5.58 -2.70
C THR A 45 6.52 -5.26 -1.66
N PRO A 46 6.20 -5.30 -0.35
CA PRO A 46 7.17 -4.99 0.71
C PRO A 46 8.08 -6.19 0.96
N THR A 47 9.19 -6.29 0.22
CA THR A 47 10.19 -7.35 0.38
C THR A 47 11.36 -6.91 1.26
N LEU A 48 12.17 -7.87 1.72
CA LEU A 48 13.43 -7.56 2.42
C LEU A 48 14.36 -6.67 1.59
N ALA A 49 14.35 -6.80 0.25
CA ALA A 49 15.14 -5.93 -0.62
C ALA A 49 14.67 -4.47 -0.56
N VAL A 50 13.35 -4.23 -0.48
CA VAL A 50 12.77 -2.89 -0.30
C VAL A 50 13.11 -2.32 1.08
N MET A 51 13.08 -3.14 2.13
CA MET A 51 13.53 -2.72 3.47
C MET A 51 15.03 -2.35 3.47
N GLN A 52 15.87 -3.16 2.83
CA GLN A 52 17.30 -2.87 2.66
C GLN A 52 17.53 -1.57 1.89
N GLU A 53 16.75 -1.31 0.84
CA GLU A 53 16.78 -0.04 0.11
C GLU A 53 16.42 1.14 1.01
N ALA A 54 15.34 1.06 1.78
CA ALA A 54 14.93 2.10 2.71
C ALA A 54 16.01 2.40 3.78
N ILE A 55 16.64 1.36 4.33
CA ILE A 55 17.75 1.48 5.28
C ILE A 55 18.98 2.09 4.61
N ALA A 56 19.31 1.68 3.38
CA ALA A 56 20.44 2.23 2.64
C ALA A 56 20.24 3.73 2.37
N LEU A 57 19.03 4.16 2.01
CA LEU A 57 18.68 5.57 1.85
C LEU A 57 18.87 6.34 3.16
N GLN A 58 18.40 5.81 4.30
CA GLN A 58 18.63 6.42 5.61
C GLN A 58 20.13 6.60 5.89
N ASN A 59 20.94 5.56 5.64
CA ASN A 59 22.39 5.59 5.83
C ASN A 59 23.10 6.60 4.93
N GLN A 60 22.53 6.92 3.77
CA GLN A 60 23.02 7.95 2.84
C GLN A 60 22.52 9.36 3.18
N GLY A 61 21.78 9.53 4.28
CA GLY A 61 21.23 10.81 4.73
C GLY A 61 19.86 11.15 4.13
N THR A 62 19.26 10.25 3.34
CA THR A 62 17.89 10.39 2.85
C THR A 62 16.94 9.77 3.87
N ALA A 63 16.25 10.61 4.64
CA ALA A 63 15.28 10.12 5.60
C ALA A 63 14.16 9.33 4.90
N VAL A 64 13.86 8.13 5.40
CA VAL A 64 12.73 7.28 5.04
C VAL A 64 12.18 6.72 6.34
N ASN A 65 10.87 6.79 6.56
CA ASN A 65 10.24 6.26 7.77
C ASN A 65 8.95 5.48 7.49
N LEU A 66 8.51 5.43 6.22
CA LEU A 66 7.34 4.67 5.82
C LEU A 66 7.60 3.95 4.50
N ILE A 67 7.39 2.64 4.47
CA ILE A 67 7.19 1.88 3.24
C ILE A 67 5.68 1.82 3.01
N PHE A 68 5.21 2.42 1.92
CA PHE A 68 3.83 2.36 1.49
C PHE A 68 3.72 1.36 0.34
N ALA A 69 3.09 0.22 0.59
CA ALA A 69 3.03 -0.89 -0.34
C ALA A 69 1.61 -1.09 -0.89
N HIS A 70 1.50 -1.69 -2.07
CA HIS A 70 0.21 -2.18 -2.54
C HIS A 70 -0.14 -3.51 -1.85
N HIS A 71 0.70 -4.53 -1.98
CA HIS A 71 0.44 -5.84 -1.38
C HIS A 71 0.62 -5.83 0.16
N PRO A 72 -0.24 -6.53 0.93
CA PRO A 72 -0.03 -6.76 2.35
C PRO A 72 1.26 -7.53 2.63
N LEU A 73 2.02 -7.10 3.64
CA LEU A 73 3.17 -7.85 4.14
C LEU A 73 2.72 -9.07 4.96
N ILE A 74 1.77 -8.86 5.87
CA ILE A 74 1.26 -9.90 6.78
C ILE A 74 -0.05 -10.42 6.18
N PHE A 75 0.05 -11.43 5.32
CA PHE A 75 -1.14 -12.04 4.69
C PHE A 75 -1.80 -13.11 5.57
N SER A 76 -1.10 -13.61 6.58
CA SER A 76 -1.63 -14.58 7.55
C SER A 76 -1.11 -14.24 8.95
N PRO A 77 -1.90 -14.49 10.02
CA PRO A 77 -1.49 -14.18 11.37
C PRO A 77 -0.15 -14.83 11.75
N LEU A 78 0.78 -14.01 12.25
CA LEU A 78 2.07 -14.49 12.73
C LEU A 78 1.90 -15.24 14.05
N LYS A 79 2.45 -16.46 14.12
CA LYS A 79 2.46 -17.25 15.37
C LYS A 79 3.67 -16.95 16.25
N ALA A 80 4.76 -16.49 15.64
CA ALA A 80 6.00 -16.10 16.29
C ALA A 80 6.76 -15.12 15.38
N VAL A 81 7.68 -14.35 15.96
CA VAL A 81 8.62 -13.50 15.23
C VAL A 81 10.03 -14.01 15.53
N ILE A 82 10.63 -14.70 14.57
CA ILE A 82 11.94 -15.35 14.72
C ILE A 82 12.88 -14.94 13.60
N GLN A 83 14.17 -14.82 13.91
CA GLN A 83 15.17 -14.46 12.91
C GLN A 83 15.28 -15.54 11.82
N GLY A 84 15.46 -15.13 10.56
CA GLY A 84 15.59 -16.00 9.40
C GLY A 84 14.27 -16.29 8.67
N ASP A 85 13.13 -15.96 9.27
CA ASP A 85 11.85 -15.88 8.56
C ASP A 85 11.67 -14.48 7.95
N ALA A 86 11.28 -14.41 6.67
CA ALA A 86 11.31 -13.16 5.92
C ALA A 86 10.36 -12.10 6.50
N VAL A 87 9.13 -12.48 6.89
CA VAL A 87 8.16 -11.54 7.46
C VAL A 87 8.60 -11.14 8.87
N SER A 88 9.10 -12.08 9.66
CA SER A 88 9.66 -11.80 10.98
C SER A 88 10.85 -10.84 10.92
N ASP A 89 11.74 -11.01 9.95
CA ASP A 89 12.88 -10.11 9.75
C ASP A 89 12.42 -8.73 9.26
N MET A 90 11.38 -8.65 8.43
CA MET A 90 10.72 -7.37 8.12
C MET A 90 10.21 -6.67 9.39
N VAL A 91 9.51 -7.38 10.28
CA VAL A 91 9.05 -6.85 11.57
C VAL A 91 10.24 -6.35 12.41
N ARG A 92 11.27 -7.18 12.59
CA ARG A 92 12.45 -6.82 13.38
C ARG A 92 13.14 -5.57 12.85
N LEU A 93 13.40 -5.53 11.54
CA LEU A 93 14.06 -4.39 10.88
C LEU A 93 13.20 -3.13 10.93
N SER A 94 11.89 -3.23 10.69
CA SER A 94 10.95 -2.10 10.82
C SER A 94 11.01 -1.45 12.20
N ILE A 95 10.99 -2.25 13.27
CA ILE A 95 11.09 -1.74 14.64
C ILE A 95 12.48 -1.13 14.89
N THR A 96 13.56 -1.84 14.52
CA THR A 96 14.94 -1.40 14.77
C THR A 96 15.28 -0.09 14.05
N HIS A 97 14.84 0.07 12.80
CA HIS A 97 15.15 1.24 11.97
C HIS A 97 14.04 2.31 11.98
N ARG A 98 12.96 2.08 12.75
CA ARG A 98 11.77 2.94 12.82
C ARG A 98 11.18 3.24 11.43
N ILE A 99 11.02 2.18 10.63
CA ILE A 99 10.40 2.25 9.30
C ILE A 99 9.08 1.47 9.35
N GLY A 100 7.96 2.19 9.26
CA GLY A 100 6.64 1.60 9.21
C GLY A 100 6.35 0.93 7.87
N VAL A 101 5.40 0.01 7.86
CA VAL A 101 4.88 -0.64 6.65
C VAL A 101 3.36 -0.50 6.66
N TYR A 102 2.83 0.17 5.63
CA TYR A 102 1.40 0.34 5.40
C TYR A 102 1.06 -0.24 4.03
N SER A 103 -0.06 -0.96 3.93
CA SER A 103 -0.50 -1.59 2.67
C SER A 103 -1.88 -1.11 2.24
N ALA A 104 -2.02 -0.79 0.95
CA ALA A 104 -3.30 -0.47 0.33
C ALA A 104 -3.51 -1.37 -0.90
N HIS A 105 -4.38 -2.37 -0.75
CA HIS A 105 -4.56 -3.47 -1.70
C HIS A 105 -5.95 -3.39 -2.34
N THR A 106 -6.87 -4.29 -1.99
CA THR A 106 -8.21 -4.31 -2.60
C THR A 106 -9.04 -3.06 -2.27
N ASN A 107 -8.80 -2.41 -1.13
CA ASN A 107 -9.41 -1.12 -0.81
C ASN A 107 -9.01 -0.04 -1.83
N PHE A 108 -7.79 -0.11 -2.37
CA PHE A 108 -7.25 0.84 -3.34
C PHE A 108 -7.62 0.47 -4.78
N ASP A 109 -7.70 -0.82 -5.12
CA ASP A 109 -8.03 -1.25 -6.48
C ASP A 109 -9.42 -0.82 -6.96
N GLN A 110 -10.33 -0.57 -6.01
CA GLN A 110 -11.69 -0.21 -6.33
C GLN A 110 -11.94 1.29 -6.43
N VAL A 111 -11.05 2.16 -5.92
CA VAL A 111 -11.32 3.60 -5.82
C VAL A 111 -11.36 4.30 -7.18
N ALA A 112 -12.01 5.46 -7.23
CA ALA A 112 -11.90 6.37 -8.35
C ALA A 112 -10.47 6.92 -8.44
N ASP A 113 -9.93 7.01 -9.66
CA ASP A 113 -8.54 7.38 -9.96
C ASP A 113 -7.50 6.41 -9.36
N GLY A 114 -7.93 5.20 -8.98
CA GLY A 114 -7.07 4.13 -8.47
C GLY A 114 -6.42 3.30 -9.58
N THR A 115 -5.85 2.15 -9.21
CA THR A 115 -5.10 1.26 -10.13
C THR A 115 -5.85 0.97 -11.43
N ALA A 116 -7.13 0.59 -11.33
CA ALA A 116 -7.93 0.20 -12.49
C ALA A 116 -8.24 1.37 -13.43
N ASP A 117 -8.47 2.57 -12.89
CA ASP A 117 -8.69 3.78 -13.69
C ASP A 117 -7.42 4.21 -14.42
N VAL A 118 -6.27 4.17 -13.75
CA VAL A 118 -4.97 4.49 -14.36
C VAL A 118 -4.66 3.53 -15.52
N LEU A 119 -4.96 2.24 -15.36
CA LEU A 119 -4.80 1.25 -16.43
C LEU A 119 -5.76 1.51 -17.60
N ALA A 120 -7.02 1.86 -17.32
CA ALA A 120 -7.99 2.20 -18.36
C ALA A 120 -7.56 3.44 -19.16
N GLN A 121 -7.07 4.47 -18.47
CA GLN A 121 -6.52 5.68 -19.09
C GLN A 121 -5.28 5.36 -19.94
N ALA A 122 -4.37 4.52 -19.45
CA ALA A 122 -3.18 4.11 -20.20
C ALA A 122 -3.52 3.34 -21.50
N LEU A 123 -4.67 2.64 -21.51
CA LEU A 123 -5.22 1.95 -22.67
C LEU A 123 -6.16 2.81 -23.53
N ASP A 124 -6.39 4.07 -23.14
CA ASP A 124 -7.28 5.03 -23.79
C ASP A 124 -8.74 4.51 -23.92
N LEU A 125 -9.19 3.71 -22.95
CA LEU A 125 -10.53 3.14 -22.95
C LEU A 125 -11.58 4.24 -22.78
N GLN A 126 -12.58 4.25 -23.65
CA GLN A 126 -13.74 5.15 -23.61
C GLN A 126 -14.92 4.49 -22.89
N ASP A 127 -15.82 5.31 -22.35
CA ASP A 127 -17.06 4.87 -21.67
C ASP A 127 -16.80 3.80 -20.59
N CYS A 128 -15.76 4.02 -19.78
CA CYS A 128 -15.32 3.05 -18.78
C CYS A 128 -16.34 2.86 -17.66
N SER A 129 -16.50 1.61 -17.24
CA SER A 129 -17.25 1.22 -16.04
C SER A 129 -16.52 0.11 -15.28
N PRO A 130 -16.79 -0.08 -13.97
CA PRO A 130 -16.22 -1.18 -13.21
C PRO A 130 -16.62 -2.55 -13.77
N VAL A 131 -15.69 -3.51 -13.77
CA VAL A 131 -16.01 -4.91 -14.12
C VAL A 131 -16.87 -5.54 -13.03
N VAL A 132 -16.51 -5.30 -11.78
CA VAL A 132 -17.28 -5.69 -10.60
C VAL A 132 -17.56 -4.43 -9.78
N SER A 133 -18.80 -3.97 -9.79
CA SER A 133 -19.22 -2.82 -8.98
C SER A 133 -19.20 -3.17 -7.50
N THR A 134 -18.51 -2.37 -6.69
CA THR A 134 -18.54 -2.47 -5.23
C THR A 134 -19.38 -1.36 -4.61
N GLN A 135 -19.46 -0.20 -5.27
CA GLN A 135 -20.32 0.93 -4.91
C GLN A 135 -20.76 1.68 -6.18
N ILE A 136 -21.48 2.80 -6.01
CA ILE A 136 -21.90 3.65 -7.12
C ILE A 136 -20.64 4.20 -7.83
N ASN A 137 -20.51 3.91 -9.12
CA ASN A 137 -19.43 4.35 -10.02
C ASN A 137 -18.00 3.87 -9.70
N ILE A 138 -17.80 3.02 -8.70
CA ILE A 138 -16.49 2.47 -8.33
C ILE A 138 -16.56 0.94 -8.13
N GLY A 139 -15.40 0.29 -8.17
CA GLY A 139 -15.32 -1.16 -8.14
C GLY A 139 -14.06 -1.71 -8.79
N TYR A 140 -13.94 -3.03 -8.84
CA TYR A 140 -12.75 -3.71 -9.36
C TYR A 140 -12.70 -3.71 -10.88
N GLY A 141 -11.50 -3.47 -11.40
CA GLY A 141 -11.23 -3.47 -12.83
C GLY A 141 -11.97 -2.37 -13.58
N ARG A 142 -11.64 -2.21 -14.86
CA ARG A 142 -12.40 -1.36 -15.78
C ARG A 142 -12.61 -2.08 -17.10
N VAL A 143 -13.80 -1.89 -17.66
CA VAL A 143 -14.16 -2.29 -19.02
C VAL A 143 -14.68 -1.07 -19.75
N GLY A 144 -14.28 -0.94 -21.01
CA GLY A 144 -14.64 0.17 -21.87
C GLY A 144 -14.35 -0.18 -23.33
N ILE A 145 -14.59 0.78 -24.21
CA ILE A 145 -14.37 0.64 -25.64
C ILE A 145 -12.93 1.08 -25.96
N SER A 146 -12.15 0.22 -26.60
CA SER A 146 -10.84 0.64 -27.09
C SER A 146 -11.01 1.40 -28.41
N PRO A 147 -10.46 2.61 -28.57
CA PRO A 147 -10.50 3.32 -29.85
C PRO A 147 -9.59 2.70 -30.92
N ARG A 148 -8.84 1.64 -30.57
CA ARG A 148 -7.86 0.96 -31.44
C ARG A 148 -8.36 -0.37 -32.02
N LEU A 149 -9.56 -0.83 -31.63
CA LEU A 149 -10.20 -2.07 -32.07
C LEU A 149 -11.61 -1.77 -32.56
#